data_AF-A0A0C1D955-F1
#
_entry.id   AF-A0A0C1D955-F1
#
_cell.length_a   1.000
_cell.length_b   1.000
_cell.length_c   1.000
_cell.angle_alpha   90.00
_cell.angle_beta   90.00
_cell.angle_gamma   90.00
#
_symmetry.space_group_name_H-M   'P 1'
#
loop_
_entity.id
_entity.type
_entity.pdbx_description
1 polymer ?
#
loop_
_entity_poly.entity_id
_entity_poly.type
_entity_poly.pdbx_seq_one_letter_code
_entity_poly.pdbx_strand_id
1 'polypeptide(L)'
;MHLIIFSNILTPRIKYIFSFIFKDILKTEVEFTGNSQYFLQSDQVKISYGNEALGDELFFKSTPLLFSNKLEEIKLKSILFGEYQVPFAVEGSALTFDVFAASFFIISRYEEYLHQKVSTEDFNPAKSQQHKWRILNRPVIDEWALIIKSMIRKKYPSFKFHEKKFHHQPTINFNITPKMPKGVLDKTRFIFSSVFKKENTYFRSKFDQLTGVAIKSEEVLAQVNHLFRTKKNQPLYFVDFPAVPLTHSNINGVSKALTAKAVGLLRPCASDKHKITEIKEDLAKLKKIKPNIHPLSSQQLEILKFPICYLNLLNSGITTDYSMGYSNVPGFRAGTCTPFNWYDLQLEKVTPLTVNPYCLTDHVLKYLPTDAAIKTVNQYVDAVKVVNGTFYSSWQLKSLSENPKYKKLRKVFNEMLNYAGN
;
A
#
# COMPACT_ATOMS: atom_id res chain seq x y z
N MET A 1 -4.77 -3.76 28.26
CA MET A 1 -3.43 -3.84 28.90
C MET A 1 -2.62 -2.69 28.34
N HIS A 2 -2.10 -1.85 29.22
CA HIS A 2 -1.62 -0.53 28.87
C HIS A 2 -0.09 -0.48 28.93
N LEU A 3 0.53 0.14 27.93
CA LEU A 3 1.97 0.34 27.83
C LEU A 3 2.25 1.84 27.87
N ILE A 4 3.15 2.26 28.74
CA ILE A 4 3.56 3.66 28.86
C ILE A 4 4.84 3.88 28.08
N ILE A 5 4.80 4.87 27.19
CA ILE A 5 5.93 5.36 26.41
C ILE A 5 6.36 6.71 26.98
N PHE A 6 7.59 6.76 27.47
CA PHE A 6 8.23 8.00 27.91
C PHE A 6 9.14 8.58 26.83
N SER A 7 9.06 9.89 26.64
CA SER A 7 10.08 10.70 25.96
C SER A 7 10.06 12.11 26.54
N ASN A 8 11.24 12.71 26.76
CA ASN A 8 11.35 14.10 27.24
C ASN A 8 10.59 15.08 26.34
N ILE A 9 10.57 14.81 25.03
CA ILE A 9 9.86 15.62 24.04
C ILE A 9 8.97 14.68 23.22
N LEU A 10 7.67 14.96 23.20
CA LEU A 10 6.67 14.20 22.44
C LEU A 10 6.31 14.91 21.14
N THR A 11 6.99 14.57 20.06
CA THR A 11 6.71 15.11 18.73
C THR A 11 5.60 14.33 18.00
N PRO A 12 4.99 14.91 16.95
CA PRO A 12 4.06 14.19 16.08
C PRO A 12 4.68 12.92 15.45
N ARG A 13 5.97 12.95 15.10
CA ARG A 13 6.69 11.80 14.51
C ARG A 13 6.80 10.64 15.50
N ILE A 14 7.15 10.92 16.76
CA ILE A 14 7.19 9.92 17.84
C ILE A 14 5.80 9.31 18.04
N LYS A 15 4.78 10.16 18.26
CA LYS A 15 3.41 9.69 18.48
C LYS A 15 2.92 8.81 17.32
N TYR A 16 3.22 9.20 16.09
CA TYR A 16 2.84 8.45 14.90
C TYR A 16 3.53 7.08 14.83
N ILE A 17 4.87 7.03 14.86
CA ILE A 17 5.57 5.76 14.60
C ILE A 17 5.40 4.76 15.74
N PHE A 18 5.36 5.24 16.99
CA PHE A 18 5.06 4.38 18.13
C PHE A 18 3.61 3.89 18.09
N SER A 19 2.64 4.75 17.73
CA SER A 19 1.25 4.29 17.55
C SER A 19 1.17 3.23 16.46
N PHE A 20 1.85 3.42 15.33
CA PHE A 20 1.87 2.43 14.26
C PHE A 20 2.41 1.07 14.74
N ILE A 21 3.58 1.05 15.36
CA ILE A 21 4.20 -0.19 15.84
C ILE A 21 3.35 -0.85 16.93
N PHE A 22 2.95 -0.10 17.97
CA PHE A 22 2.30 -0.69 19.13
C PHE A 22 0.80 -0.92 18.93
N LYS A 23 0.06 0.07 18.39
CA LYS A 23 -1.39 -0.05 18.18
C LYS A 23 -1.72 -0.81 16.91
N ASP A 24 -1.09 -0.49 15.79
CA ASP A 24 -1.50 -1.07 14.49
C ASP A 24 -0.87 -2.45 14.26
N ILE A 25 0.43 -2.61 14.49
CA ILE A 25 1.10 -3.90 14.30
C ILE A 25 0.92 -4.81 15.52
N LEU A 26 1.19 -4.34 16.73
CA LEU A 26 1.19 -5.17 17.95
C LEU A 26 -0.16 -5.20 18.69
N LYS A 27 -1.17 -4.46 18.23
CA LYS A 27 -2.54 -4.45 18.80
C LYS A 27 -2.54 -4.21 20.31
N THR A 28 -1.78 -3.20 20.73
CA THR A 28 -1.54 -2.81 22.12
C THR A 28 -1.95 -1.36 22.35
N GLU A 29 -2.59 -1.08 23.49
CA GLU A 29 -2.90 0.29 23.90
C GLU A 29 -1.64 0.98 24.42
N VAL A 30 -1.44 2.24 24.01
CA VAL A 30 -0.32 3.04 24.47
C VAL A 30 -0.74 4.38 25.03
N GLU A 31 -0.11 4.75 26.12
CA GLU A 31 -0.09 6.10 26.69
C GLU A 31 1.29 6.72 26.47
N PHE A 32 1.28 8.02 26.17
CA PHE A 32 2.49 8.80 26.00
C PHE A 32 2.61 9.78 27.16
N THR A 33 3.79 9.85 27.77
CA THR A 33 4.05 10.79 28.87
C THR A 33 5.44 11.42 28.74
N GLY A 34 5.54 12.69 29.12
CA GLY A 34 6.81 13.40 29.34
C GLY A 34 7.12 13.60 30.83
N ASN A 35 6.28 13.08 31.72
CA ASN A 35 6.48 13.17 33.16
C ASN A 35 7.28 11.96 33.65
N SER A 36 8.56 12.18 33.98
CA SER A 36 9.48 11.13 34.42
C SER A 36 9.07 10.52 35.76
N GLN A 37 8.54 11.32 36.69
CA GLN A 37 8.08 10.83 37.99
C GLN A 37 6.90 9.89 37.84
N TYR A 38 5.89 10.26 37.05
CA TYR A 38 4.75 9.40 36.72
C TYR A 38 5.19 8.10 36.04
N PHE A 39 6.11 8.22 35.07
CA PHE A 39 6.66 7.05 34.38
C PHE A 39 7.37 6.09 35.36
N LEU A 40 8.27 6.60 36.19
CA LEU A 40 9.04 5.77 37.13
C LEU A 40 8.15 5.07 38.16
N GLN A 41 7.14 5.77 38.69
CA GLN A 41 6.21 5.28 39.71
C GLN A 41 5.15 4.31 39.16
N SER A 42 5.00 4.18 37.84
CA SER A 42 4.00 3.30 37.25
C SER A 42 4.41 1.82 37.27
N ASP A 43 3.46 0.95 37.59
CA ASP A 43 3.59 -0.51 37.54
C ASP A 43 3.27 -1.11 36.15
N GLN A 44 2.94 -0.27 35.17
CA GLN A 44 2.65 -0.71 33.83
C GLN A 44 3.92 -1.14 33.07
N VAL A 45 3.75 -1.72 31.88
CA VAL A 45 4.86 -1.99 30.99
C VAL A 45 5.46 -0.66 30.52
N LYS A 46 6.75 -0.48 30.79
CA LYS A 46 7.48 0.78 30.55
C LYS A 46 8.50 0.67 29.43
N ILE A 47 8.39 1.61 28.50
CA ILE A 47 9.36 1.85 27.42
C ILE A 47 9.75 3.32 27.45
N SER A 48 11.05 3.61 27.35
CA SER A 48 11.56 4.97 27.22
C SER A 48 12.28 5.15 25.88
N TYR A 49 12.17 6.35 25.33
CA TYR A 49 12.83 6.75 24.09
C TYR A 49 13.50 8.11 24.28
N GLY A 50 14.82 8.16 24.16
CA GLY A 50 15.60 9.36 24.46
C GLY A 50 17.10 9.14 24.43
N ASN A 51 17.87 10.03 25.06
CA ASN A 51 19.34 9.94 25.07
C ASN A 51 19.87 8.91 26.08
N GLU A 52 19.17 8.75 27.20
CA GLU A 52 19.55 7.92 28.34
C GLU A 52 18.31 7.23 28.94
N ALA A 53 18.53 6.09 29.60
CA ALA A 53 17.51 5.39 30.37
C ALA A 53 17.19 6.13 31.67
N LEU A 54 15.97 5.94 32.18
CA LEU A 54 15.50 6.54 33.44
C LEU A 54 15.66 5.57 34.62
N GLY A 55 15.76 4.26 34.33
CA GLY A 55 15.92 3.19 35.30
C GLY A 55 16.12 1.85 34.59
N ASP A 56 15.48 0.79 35.11
CA ASP A 56 15.50 -0.54 34.50
C ASP A 56 14.29 -0.77 33.58
N GLU A 57 13.88 0.21 32.77
CA GLU A 57 12.87 0.00 31.73
C GLU A 57 13.45 -0.59 30.44
N LEU A 58 12.59 -0.87 29.45
CA LEU A 58 13.08 -1.17 28.10
C LEU A 58 13.42 0.14 27.37
N PHE A 59 14.70 0.52 27.39
CA PHE A 59 15.18 1.78 26.83
C PHE A 59 15.61 1.67 25.36
N PHE A 60 15.14 2.60 24.53
CA PHE A 60 15.57 2.77 23.15
C PHE A 60 16.24 4.12 22.96
N LYS A 61 17.51 4.11 22.57
CA LYS A 61 18.25 5.35 22.32
C LYS A 61 17.77 6.01 21.03
N SER A 62 17.57 7.32 21.12
CA SER A 62 17.00 8.12 20.05
C SER A 62 18.06 8.77 19.17
N THR A 63 17.74 8.94 17.89
CA THR A 63 18.44 9.81 16.95
C THR A 63 17.62 11.05 16.61
N PRO A 64 18.23 12.11 16.03
CA PRO A 64 17.56 13.39 15.84
C PRO A 64 16.30 13.38 14.96
N LEU A 65 16.11 12.37 14.10
CA LEU A 65 15.07 12.36 13.08
C LEU A 65 13.66 12.53 13.66
N LEU A 66 13.33 11.84 14.75
CA LEU A 66 12.00 11.90 15.33
C LEU A 66 11.74 13.18 16.12
N PHE A 67 12.77 13.95 16.48
CA PHE A 67 12.61 15.24 17.15
C PHE A 67 12.55 16.42 16.18
N SER A 68 12.97 16.22 14.93
CA SER A 68 12.90 17.22 13.88
C SER A 68 11.48 17.38 13.34
N ASN A 69 11.13 18.60 12.95
CA ASN A 69 9.94 18.94 12.17
C ASN A 69 10.27 19.39 10.73
N LYS A 70 11.54 19.19 10.32
CA LYS A 70 12.04 19.58 9.01
C LYS A 70 12.25 18.36 8.13
N LEU A 71 12.12 18.58 6.83
CA LEU A 71 12.45 17.62 5.79
C LEU A 71 13.77 18.05 5.14
N GLU A 72 14.85 17.48 5.64
CA GLU A 72 16.24 17.76 5.27
C GLU A 72 16.97 16.48 4.83
N GLU A 73 18.03 16.63 4.04
CA GLU A 73 18.85 15.51 3.61
C GLU A 73 19.60 14.89 4.80
N ILE A 74 19.60 13.56 4.87
CA ILE A 74 20.22 12.81 5.96
C ILE A 74 21.33 11.95 5.37
N LYS A 75 22.56 12.16 5.85
CA LYS A 75 23.70 11.29 5.53
C LYS A 75 23.58 10.00 6.32
N LEU A 76 22.88 9.03 5.74
CA LEU A 76 22.65 7.73 6.36
C LEU A 76 23.90 6.86 6.27
N LYS A 77 24.51 6.59 7.43
CA LYS A 77 25.44 5.47 7.60
C LYS A 77 24.64 4.28 8.10
N SER A 78 24.91 3.10 7.53
CA SER A 78 24.28 1.86 7.96
C SER A 78 25.27 0.94 8.66
N ILE A 79 24.74 0.09 9.53
CA ILE A 79 25.46 -1.01 10.17
C ILE A 79 24.78 -2.34 9.82
N LEU A 80 25.52 -3.44 9.96
CA LEU A 80 24.96 -4.77 9.80
C LEU A 80 24.06 -5.14 11.00
N PHE A 81 22.87 -5.68 10.73
CA PHE A 81 21.96 -6.22 11.71
C PHE A 81 21.43 -7.57 11.20
N GLY A 82 22.00 -8.66 11.72
CA GLY A 82 21.84 -9.99 11.14
C GLY A 82 22.35 -10.02 9.71
N GLU A 83 21.45 -10.28 8.75
CA GLU A 83 21.78 -10.47 7.33
C GLU A 83 21.59 -9.21 6.46
N TYR A 84 21.14 -8.10 7.04
CA TYR A 84 20.82 -6.87 6.31
C TYR A 84 21.36 -5.62 6.99
N GLN A 85 21.23 -4.47 6.32
CA GLN A 85 21.74 -3.20 6.82
C GLN A 85 20.62 -2.37 7.46
N VAL A 86 20.96 -1.64 8.52
CA VAL A 86 20.05 -0.72 9.21
C VAL A 86 20.68 0.66 9.40
N PRO A 87 19.91 1.75 9.22
CA PRO A 87 20.39 3.11 9.48
C PRO A 87 20.35 3.44 10.99
N PHE A 88 20.79 4.65 11.35
CA PHE A 88 20.61 5.22 12.70
C PHE A 88 21.24 4.38 13.83
N ALA A 89 22.49 3.95 13.65
CA ALA A 89 23.23 3.21 14.66
C ALA A 89 23.30 3.97 16.01
N VAL A 90 23.13 3.24 17.11
CA VAL A 90 23.20 3.76 18.49
C VAL A 90 23.83 2.72 19.42
N GLU A 91 24.40 3.19 20.53
CA GLU A 91 24.98 2.37 21.59
C GLU A 91 24.22 2.55 22.92
N GLY A 92 24.31 1.57 23.81
CA GLY A 92 23.64 1.63 25.13
C GLY A 92 22.11 1.60 25.03
N SER A 93 21.58 0.94 24.02
CA SER A 93 20.16 0.85 23.69
C SER A 93 19.74 -0.61 23.60
N ALA A 94 18.44 -0.91 23.75
CA ALA A 94 17.93 -2.26 23.64
C ALA A 94 18.13 -2.86 22.22
N LEU A 95 18.29 -2.02 21.20
CA LEU A 95 18.75 -2.40 19.85
C LEU A 95 19.95 -1.55 19.45
N THR A 96 20.80 -2.08 18.57
CA THR A 96 22.02 -1.40 18.05
C THR A 96 21.74 -0.26 17.08
N PHE A 97 20.47 0.04 16.83
CA PHE A 97 20.01 1.14 15.99
C PHE A 97 18.68 1.68 16.51
N ASP A 98 18.38 2.93 16.15
CA ASP A 98 17.10 3.55 16.43
C ASP A 98 16.04 3.01 15.48
N VAL A 99 15.40 1.93 15.93
CA VAL A 99 14.35 1.23 15.21
C VAL A 99 13.14 2.11 14.89
N PHE A 100 12.84 3.10 15.73
CA PHE A 100 11.70 3.99 15.55
C PHE A 100 12.01 5.05 14.48
N ALA A 101 13.20 5.63 14.49
CA ALA A 101 13.65 6.52 13.40
C ALA A 101 13.76 5.77 12.07
N ALA A 102 14.33 4.55 12.07
CA ALA A 102 14.43 3.72 10.87
C ALA A 102 13.04 3.41 10.29
N SER A 103 12.10 3.00 11.14
CA SER A 103 10.73 2.71 10.73
C SER A 103 10.02 3.96 10.19
N PHE A 104 10.17 5.10 10.86
CA PHE A 104 9.59 6.37 10.42
C PHE A 104 10.14 6.80 9.06
N PHE A 105 11.47 6.77 8.88
CA PHE A 105 12.12 7.11 7.62
C PHE A 105 11.54 6.31 6.43
N ILE A 106 11.34 5.01 6.63
CA ILE A 106 10.83 4.11 5.60
C ILE A 106 9.32 4.35 5.35
N ILE A 107 8.49 4.34 6.38
CA ILE A 107 7.02 4.38 6.21
C ILE A 107 6.52 5.75 5.74
N SER A 108 7.20 6.83 6.14
CA SER A 108 6.87 8.20 5.70
C SER A 108 7.29 8.48 4.26
N ARG A 109 8.00 7.55 3.61
CA ARG A 109 8.61 7.73 2.28
C ARG A 109 9.54 8.94 2.22
N TYR A 110 10.29 9.16 3.30
CA TYR A 110 11.14 10.35 3.49
C TYR A 110 12.08 10.61 2.29
N GLU A 111 12.71 9.57 1.75
CA GLU A 111 13.58 9.66 0.57
C GLU A 111 12.86 10.12 -0.71
N GLU A 112 11.60 9.76 -0.89
CA GLU A 112 10.83 10.13 -2.09
C GLU A 112 10.40 11.60 -2.05
N TYR A 113 10.09 12.10 -0.85
CA TYR A 113 9.85 13.52 -0.61
C TYR A 113 11.11 14.36 -0.92
N LEU A 114 12.30 13.91 -0.51
CA LEU A 114 13.54 14.58 -0.86
C LEU A 114 13.81 14.56 -2.36
N HIS A 115 13.65 13.41 -3.00
CA HIS A 115 13.84 13.27 -4.46
C HIS A 115 12.96 14.24 -5.24
N GLN A 116 11.68 14.36 -4.86
CA GLN A 116 10.71 15.23 -5.55
C GLN A 116 10.91 16.72 -5.32
N LYS A 117 11.69 17.12 -4.31
CA LYS A 117 12.09 18.52 -4.13
C LYS A 117 13.11 18.96 -5.17
N VAL A 118 13.94 18.04 -5.68
CA VAL A 118 15.10 18.36 -6.52
C VAL A 118 15.03 17.77 -7.92
N SER A 119 14.07 16.88 -8.19
CA SER A 119 13.92 16.20 -9.47
C SER A 119 12.46 16.06 -9.87
N THR A 120 12.20 16.21 -11.17
CA THR A 120 10.91 15.88 -11.81
C THR A 120 10.85 14.42 -12.28
N GLU A 121 11.99 13.71 -12.25
CA GLU A 121 12.10 12.31 -12.63
C GLU A 121 11.40 11.39 -11.64
N ASP A 122 11.00 10.23 -12.12
CA ASP A 122 10.38 9.22 -11.28
C ASP A 122 11.38 8.59 -10.29
N PHE A 123 10.89 8.29 -9.08
CA PHE A 123 11.71 7.64 -8.07
C PHE A 123 11.95 6.17 -8.44
N ASN A 124 13.20 5.83 -8.76
CA ASN A 124 13.58 4.47 -9.15
C ASN A 124 13.75 3.56 -7.92
N PRO A 125 13.03 2.43 -7.82
CA PRO A 125 13.15 1.48 -6.70
C PRO A 125 14.59 1.00 -6.45
N ALA A 126 15.40 0.85 -7.50
CA ALA A 126 16.80 0.41 -7.39
C ALA A 126 17.70 1.43 -6.67
N LYS A 127 17.30 2.71 -6.66
CA LYS A 127 18.01 3.78 -5.94
C LYS A 127 17.59 3.89 -4.47
N SER A 128 16.50 3.22 -4.08
CA SER A 128 15.96 3.29 -2.71
C SER A 128 16.93 2.76 -1.67
N GLN A 129 16.88 3.34 -0.47
CA GLN A 129 17.66 2.85 0.66
C GLN A 129 17.27 1.41 1.03
N GLN A 130 15.97 1.07 0.97
CA GLN A 130 15.50 -0.29 1.23
C GLN A 130 16.11 -1.34 0.27
N HIS A 131 16.32 -0.97 -1.00
CA HIS A 131 17.01 -1.84 -1.95
C HIS A 131 18.49 -1.99 -1.59
N LYS A 132 19.20 -0.87 -1.34
CA LYS A 132 20.61 -0.87 -0.93
C LYS A 132 20.86 -1.66 0.35
N TRP A 133 19.91 -1.60 1.29
CA TRP A 133 19.97 -2.29 2.57
C TRP A 133 19.49 -3.74 2.51
N ARG A 134 19.04 -4.24 1.35
CA ARG A 134 18.54 -5.61 1.14
C ARG A 134 17.33 -5.97 2.02
N ILE A 135 16.46 -4.99 2.28
CA ILE A 135 15.24 -5.17 3.09
C ILE A 135 13.95 -5.02 2.29
N LEU A 136 14.02 -4.66 1.00
CA LEU A 136 12.83 -4.40 0.18
C LEU A 136 11.89 -5.62 0.06
N ASN A 137 12.41 -6.83 0.15
CA ASN A 137 11.63 -8.07 0.10
C ASN A 137 11.03 -8.50 1.45
N ARG A 138 11.15 -7.67 2.50
CA ARG A 138 10.72 -7.97 3.87
C ARG A 138 9.70 -6.95 4.35
N PRO A 139 8.64 -7.35 5.07
CA PRO A 139 7.82 -6.40 5.84
C PRO A 139 8.61 -5.98 7.09
N VAL A 140 9.75 -5.34 6.87
CA VAL A 140 10.84 -5.16 7.85
C VAL A 140 10.38 -4.44 9.12
N ILE A 141 9.45 -3.49 9.02
CA ILE A 141 8.91 -2.79 10.18
C ILE A 141 8.04 -3.73 11.03
N ASP A 142 7.27 -4.61 10.39
CA ASP A 142 6.49 -5.64 11.10
C ASP A 142 7.42 -6.66 11.77
N GLU A 143 8.52 -7.05 11.13
CA GLU A 143 9.54 -7.93 11.72
C GLU A 143 10.20 -7.28 12.94
N TRP A 144 10.60 -6.00 12.85
CA TRP A 144 11.14 -5.24 13.98
C TRP A 144 10.14 -5.12 15.12
N ALA A 145 8.86 -4.93 14.83
CA ALA A 145 7.81 -4.94 15.85
C ALA A 145 7.73 -6.29 16.58
N LEU A 146 7.91 -7.43 15.89
CA LEU A 146 7.98 -8.74 16.55
C LEU A 146 9.22 -8.93 17.43
N ILE A 147 10.35 -8.34 17.05
CA ILE A 147 11.55 -8.30 17.90
C ILE A 147 11.23 -7.54 19.19
N ILE A 148 10.66 -6.34 19.08
CA ILE A 148 10.22 -5.52 20.22
C ILE A 148 9.21 -6.27 21.09
N LYS A 149 8.22 -6.94 20.48
CA LYS A 149 7.25 -7.80 21.18
C LYS A 149 7.94 -8.88 22.02
N SER A 150 8.97 -9.51 21.47
CA SER A 150 9.73 -10.56 22.14
C SER A 150 10.54 -10.02 23.33
N MET A 151 11.13 -8.84 23.17
CA MET A 151 11.84 -8.14 24.25
C MET A 151 10.89 -7.75 25.40
N ILE A 152 9.70 -7.24 25.07
CA ILE A 152 8.65 -6.93 26.06
C ILE A 152 8.21 -8.19 26.79
N ARG A 153 7.93 -9.29 26.09
CA ARG A 153 7.56 -10.57 26.72
C ARG A 153 8.64 -11.10 27.65
N LYS A 154 9.91 -10.96 27.27
CA LYS A 154 11.05 -11.38 28.11
C LYS A 154 11.12 -10.57 29.40
N LYS A 155 10.92 -9.25 29.34
CA LYS A 155 11.01 -8.37 30.51
C LYS A 155 9.72 -8.35 31.35
N TYR A 156 8.57 -8.52 30.71
CA TYR A 156 7.23 -8.48 31.33
C TYR A 156 6.42 -9.73 30.94
N PRO A 157 6.69 -10.90 31.54
CA PRO A 157 6.08 -12.18 31.13
C PRO A 157 4.56 -12.25 31.28
N SER A 158 3.99 -11.46 32.20
CA SER A 158 2.55 -11.37 32.41
C SER A 158 1.82 -10.56 31.33
N PHE A 159 2.54 -9.77 30.52
CA PHE A 159 1.95 -8.92 29.50
C PHE A 159 1.51 -9.72 28.27
N LYS A 160 0.22 -9.64 27.95
CA LYS A 160 -0.38 -10.35 26.82
C LYS A 160 -0.65 -9.39 25.67
N PHE A 161 -0.24 -9.83 24.48
CA PHE A 161 -0.55 -9.16 23.22
C PHE A 161 -1.77 -9.80 22.59
N HIS A 162 -2.62 -9.02 21.94
CA HIS A 162 -3.68 -9.57 21.10
C HIS A 162 -3.08 -10.35 19.92
N GLU A 163 -3.75 -11.44 19.54
CA GLU A 163 -3.36 -12.22 18.39
C GLU A 163 -3.94 -11.63 17.12
N LYS A 164 -3.07 -11.52 16.10
CA LYS A 164 -3.48 -11.23 14.73
C LYS A 164 -3.53 -12.52 13.95
N LYS A 165 -4.32 -12.53 12.88
CA LYS A 165 -4.34 -13.61 11.90
C LYS A 165 -3.83 -13.06 10.58
N PHE A 166 -3.15 -13.91 9.82
CA PHE A 166 -2.85 -13.65 8.43
C PHE A 166 -4.14 -13.35 7.64
N HIS A 167 -4.08 -12.33 6.80
CA HIS A 167 -5.13 -12.00 5.84
C HIS A 167 -4.55 -11.92 4.44
N HIS A 168 -5.35 -12.26 3.44
CA HIS A 168 -4.99 -12.11 2.03
C HIS A 168 -6.09 -11.37 1.30
N GLN A 169 -5.73 -10.28 0.63
CA GLN A 169 -6.67 -9.48 -0.15
C GLN A 169 -6.04 -9.06 -1.48
N PRO A 170 -6.32 -9.78 -2.58
CA PRO A 170 -5.88 -9.36 -3.90
C PRO A 170 -6.73 -8.19 -4.39
N THR A 171 -6.11 -7.25 -5.09
CA THR A 171 -6.77 -6.19 -5.83
C THR A 171 -6.82 -6.52 -7.32
N ILE A 172 -7.94 -6.23 -7.96
CA ILE A 172 -8.21 -6.58 -9.36
C ILE A 172 -8.61 -5.33 -10.12
N ASN A 173 -7.74 -4.93 -11.05
CA ASN A 173 -7.82 -3.70 -11.82
C ASN A 173 -8.36 -3.97 -13.22
N PHE A 174 -9.29 -3.15 -13.70
CA PHE A 174 -9.79 -3.25 -15.07
C PHE A 174 -10.41 -1.95 -15.56
N ASN A 175 -10.55 -1.85 -16.88
CA ASN A 175 -11.11 -0.68 -17.54
C ASN A 175 -12.48 -1.05 -18.12
N ILE A 176 -13.46 -0.15 -18.01
CA ILE A 176 -14.71 -0.28 -18.73
C ILE A 176 -14.46 -0.05 -20.22
N THR A 177 -14.94 -0.96 -21.06
CA THR A 177 -14.81 -0.83 -22.52
C THR A 177 -15.90 0.09 -23.07
N PRO A 178 -15.56 1.10 -23.88
CA PRO A 178 -16.56 1.91 -24.57
C PRO A 178 -17.31 1.07 -25.61
N LYS A 179 -18.60 1.35 -25.76
CA LYS A 179 -19.45 0.84 -26.85
C LYS A 179 -19.48 1.89 -27.96
N MET A 180 -19.27 1.45 -29.20
CA MET A 180 -19.39 2.36 -30.33
C MET A 180 -20.84 2.87 -30.43
N PRO A 181 -21.07 4.20 -30.52
CA PRO A 181 -22.41 4.74 -30.65
C PRO A 181 -23.11 4.25 -31.93
N LYS A 182 -24.44 4.16 -31.89
CA LYS A 182 -25.27 3.95 -33.07
C LYS A 182 -25.51 5.31 -33.75
N GLY A 183 -25.53 5.36 -35.09
CA GLY A 183 -25.72 6.60 -35.87
C GLY A 183 -24.43 7.24 -36.37
N VAL A 184 -24.48 7.86 -37.56
CA VAL A 184 -23.28 8.41 -38.26
C VAL A 184 -22.73 9.64 -37.52
N LEU A 185 -23.60 10.54 -37.06
CA LEU A 185 -23.22 11.78 -36.37
C LEU A 185 -22.59 11.50 -34.98
N ASP A 186 -23.13 10.55 -34.24
CA ASP A 186 -22.58 10.16 -32.93
C ASP A 186 -21.27 9.38 -33.06
N LYS A 187 -21.12 8.58 -34.14
CA LYS A 187 -19.86 7.92 -34.49
C LYS A 187 -18.77 8.93 -34.83
N THR A 188 -19.05 9.95 -35.65
CA THR A 188 -18.06 10.97 -35.98
C THR A 188 -17.67 11.77 -34.74
N ARG A 189 -18.62 12.20 -33.92
CA ARG A 189 -18.34 12.89 -32.65
C ARG A 189 -17.52 12.04 -31.67
N PHE A 190 -17.80 10.74 -31.58
CA PHE A 190 -17.02 9.80 -30.77
C PHE A 190 -15.58 9.65 -31.29
N ILE A 191 -15.39 9.51 -32.60
CA ILE A 191 -14.05 9.41 -33.20
C ILE A 191 -13.27 10.70 -32.97
N PHE A 192 -13.85 11.88 -33.25
CA PHE A 192 -13.19 13.16 -33.02
C PHE A 192 -12.83 13.37 -31.54
N SER A 193 -13.77 13.13 -30.62
CA SER A 193 -13.46 13.27 -29.18
C SER A 193 -12.41 12.27 -28.68
N SER A 194 -12.34 11.08 -29.27
CA SER A 194 -11.30 10.07 -28.98
C SER A 194 -9.92 10.43 -29.55
N VAL A 195 -9.87 11.25 -30.62
CA VAL A 195 -8.60 11.71 -31.25
C VAL A 195 -8.06 12.96 -30.55
N PHE A 196 -8.93 13.86 -30.09
CA PHE A 196 -8.52 15.09 -29.39
C PHE A 196 -8.10 14.85 -27.93
N LYS A 197 -8.59 13.81 -27.27
CA LYS A 197 -8.04 13.34 -25.99
C LYS A 197 -6.78 12.52 -26.27
N LYS A 198 -5.64 13.20 -26.29
CA LYS A 198 -4.29 12.68 -26.57
C LYS A 198 -3.78 11.76 -25.45
N GLU A 199 -4.54 10.76 -25.03
CA GLU A 199 -4.08 9.62 -24.24
C GLU A 199 -4.66 8.32 -24.79
N ASN A 200 -3.75 7.43 -25.15
CA ASN A 200 -3.92 6.41 -26.17
C ASN A 200 -4.62 5.13 -25.66
N THR A 201 -5.70 5.26 -24.88
CA THR A 201 -6.48 4.10 -24.37
C THR A 201 -7.37 3.50 -25.46
N TYR A 202 -7.89 4.32 -26.38
CA TYR A 202 -8.69 3.85 -27.51
C TYR A 202 -7.89 2.96 -28.48
N PHE A 203 -6.67 3.36 -28.89
CA PHE A 203 -5.84 2.53 -29.77
C PHE A 203 -5.32 1.26 -29.11
N ARG A 204 -5.02 1.26 -27.79
CA ARG A 204 -4.66 0.02 -27.08
C ARG A 204 -5.81 -0.99 -27.06
N SER A 205 -7.04 -0.53 -26.80
CA SER A 205 -8.23 -1.38 -26.86
C SER A 205 -8.53 -1.89 -28.29
N LYS A 206 -8.23 -1.08 -29.32
CA LYS A 206 -8.35 -1.47 -30.72
C LYS A 206 -7.25 -2.40 -31.21
N PHE A 207 -6.01 -2.30 -30.71
CA PHE A 207 -4.94 -3.24 -31.06
C PHE A 207 -5.24 -4.65 -30.50
N ASP A 208 -5.80 -4.73 -29.30
CA ASP A 208 -6.29 -5.99 -28.72
C ASP A 208 -7.56 -6.51 -29.46
N GLN A 209 -8.42 -5.64 -30.01
CA GLN A 209 -9.55 -6.04 -30.87
C GLN A 209 -9.15 -6.45 -32.29
N LEU A 210 -8.17 -5.80 -32.92
CA LEU A 210 -7.66 -6.10 -34.26
C LEU A 210 -6.89 -7.43 -34.32
N THR A 211 -6.36 -7.89 -33.18
CA THR A 211 -5.70 -9.20 -33.05
C THR A 211 -6.68 -10.35 -32.77
N GLY A 212 -7.99 -10.10 -32.70
CA GLY A 212 -8.99 -11.12 -32.36
C GLY A 212 -9.01 -11.52 -30.88
N VAL A 213 -8.35 -10.76 -30.00
CA VAL A 213 -8.16 -11.03 -28.57
C VAL A 213 -9.00 -10.07 -27.72
N ALA A 214 -10.26 -9.84 -28.08
CA ALA A 214 -11.16 -9.01 -27.30
C ALA A 214 -11.58 -9.75 -26.01
N ILE A 215 -10.80 -9.62 -24.93
CA ILE A 215 -11.16 -10.15 -23.61
C ILE A 215 -12.31 -9.30 -23.06
N LYS A 216 -13.48 -9.93 -22.91
CA LYS A 216 -14.65 -9.28 -22.32
C LYS A 216 -14.55 -9.28 -20.80
N SER A 217 -14.44 -8.10 -20.20
CA SER A 217 -14.34 -7.94 -18.75
C SER A 217 -15.48 -8.64 -17.98
N GLU A 218 -16.69 -8.64 -18.52
CA GLU A 218 -17.86 -9.26 -17.89
C GLU A 218 -17.71 -10.78 -17.70
N GLU A 219 -17.19 -11.46 -18.72
CA GLU A 219 -16.96 -12.91 -18.69
C GLU A 219 -15.87 -13.27 -17.68
N VAL A 220 -14.77 -12.52 -17.68
CA VAL A 220 -13.66 -12.74 -16.73
C VAL A 220 -14.08 -12.41 -15.30
N LEU A 221 -14.86 -11.35 -15.08
CA LEU A 221 -15.43 -11.03 -13.77
C LEU A 221 -16.30 -12.16 -13.24
N ALA A 222 -17.14 -12.77 -14.09
CA ALA A 222 -17.95 -13.91 -13.68
C ALA A 222 -17.10 -15.11 -13.23
N GLN A 223 -16.02 -15.42 -13.97
CA GLN A 223 -15.09 -16.50 -13.63
C GLN A 223 -14.33 -16.23 -12.32
N VAL A 224 -13.82 -15.01 -12.14
CA VAL A 224 -13.14 -14.62 -10.91
C VAL A 224 -14.12 -14.65 -9.74
N ASN A 225 -15.33 -14.11 -9.91
CA ASN A 225 -16.37 -14.16 -8.88
C ASN A 225 -16.70 -15.60 -8.49
N HIS A 226 -16.74 -16.52 -9.45
CA HIS A 226 -16.94 -17.95 -9.22
C HIS A 226 -15.82 -18.54 -8.35
N LEU A 227 -14.56 -18.25 -8.69
CA LEU A 227 -13.38 -18.69 -7.95
C LEU A 227 -13.39 -18.26 -6.47
N PHE A 228 -13.99 -17.10 -6.17
CA PHE A 228 -14.09 -16.56 -4.83
C PHE A 228 -15.40 -16.90 -4.09
N ARG A 229 -16.33 -17.68 -4.66
CA ARG A 229 -17.63 -17.99 -4.00
C ARG A 229 -17.48 -18.69 -2.66
N THR A 230 -16.50 -19.58 -2.53
CA THR A 230 -16.26 -20.39 -1.32
C THR A 230 -15.13 -19.86 -0.44
N LYS A 231 -14.48 -18.76 -0.87
CA LYS A 231 -13.32 -18.19 -0.18
C LYS A 231 -13.78 -17.16 0.85
N LYS A 232 -13.19 -17.19 2.05
CA LYS A 232 -13.51 -16.26 3.13
C LYS A 232 -13.15 -14.82 2.76
N ASN A 233 -11.96 -14.62 2.20
CA ASN A 233 -11.49 -13.31 1.78
C ASN A 233 -11.90 -13.04 0.32
N GLN A 234 -12.51 -11.87 0.09
CA GLN A 234 -12.95 -11.43 -1.23
C GLN A 234 -11.95 -10.42 -1.81
N PRO A 235 -11.76 -10.41 -3.15
CA PRO A 235 -10.93 -9.42 -3.80
C PRO A 235 -11.57 -8.02 -3.75
N LEU A 236 -10.73 -7.00 -3.85
CA LEU A 236 -11.16 -5.61 -4.06
C LEU A 236 -11.00 -5.26 -5.54
N TYR A 237 -12.05 -4.77 -6.18
CA TYR A 237 -12.01 -4.39 -7.59
C TYR A 237 -11.75 -2.89 -7.75
N PHE A 238 -10.88 -2.51 -8.68
CA PHE A 238 -10.66 -1.13 -9.07
C PHE A 238 -11.01 -0.94 -10.54
N VAL A 239 -11.92 -0.01 -10.80
CA VAL A 239 -12.47 0.24 -12.13
C VAL A 239 -12.03 1.59 -12.67
N ASP A 240 -11.51 1.59 -13.89
CA ASP A 240 -11.20 2.79 -14.68
C ASP A 240 -12.31 3.00 -15.72
N PHE A 241 -12.63 4.26 -16.00
CA PHE A 241 -13.71 4.65 -16.89
C PHE A 241 -13.18 5.29 -18.17
N PRO A 242 -13.73 4.91 -19.33
CA PRO A 242 -13.36 5.60 -20.56
C PRO A 242 -13.85 7.04 -20.50
N ALA A 243 -13.19 7.89 -21.27
CA ALA A 243 -13.42 9.32 -21.31
C ALA A 243 -14.70 9.71 -22.13
N VAL A 244 -15.76 8.90 -22.01
CA VAL A 244 -17.05 9.00 -22.71
C VAL A 244 -18.21 8.86 -21.70
N PRO A 245 -19.43 9.32 -22.04
CA PRO A 245 -20.60 9.11 -21.19
C PRO A 245 -20.88 7.63 -20.93
N LEU A 246 -21.40 7.32 -19.74
CA LEU A 246 -21.72 5.93 -19.34
C LEU A 246 -22.73 5.25 -20.28
N THR A 247 -23.64 6.00 -20.89
CA THR A 247 -24.58 5.50 -21.91
C THR A 247 -23.88 4.83 -23.10
N HIS A 248 -22.63 5.22 -23.39
CA HIS A 248 -21.80 4.67 -24.45
C HIS A 248 -20.75 3.67 -23.92
N SER A 249 -21.04 2.96 -22.83
CA SER A 249 -20.11 2.02 -22.21
C SER A 249 -20.79 0.68 -21.87
N ASN A 250 -20.03 -0.42 -21.84
CA ASN A 250 -20.57 -1.72 -21.44
C ASN A 250 -20.65 -1.86 -19.91
N ILE A 251 -21.58 -1.13 -19.29
CA ILE A 251 -21.68 -1.04 -17.82
C ILE A 251 -22.62 -2.08 -17.23
N ASN A 252 -23.69 -2.46 -17.94
CA ASN A 252 -24.77 -3.23 -17.31
C ASN A 252 -24.30 -4.60 -16.80
N GLY A 253 -23.52 -5.35 -17.57
CA GLY A 253 -23.01 -6.64 -17.10
C GLY A 253 -21.91 -6.49 -16.06
N VAL A 254 -21.05 -5.47 -16.18
CA VAL A 254 -20.03 -5.13 -15.16
C VAL A 254 -20.68 -4.75 -13.82
N SER A 255 -21.69 -3.89 -13.84
CA SER A 255 -22.45 -3.45 -12.65
C SER A 255 -23.11 -4.63 -11.95
N LYS A 256 -23.76 -5.51 -12.71
CA LYS A 256 -24.36 -6.75 -12.20
C LYS A 256 -23.29 -7.65 -11.56
N ALA A 257 -22.14 -7.83 -12.20
CA ALA A 257 -21.05 -8.65 -11.68
C ALA A 257 -20.43 -8.08 -10.38
N LEU A 258 -20.55 -6.78 -10.14
CA LEU A 258 -19.96 -6.09 -8.98
C LEU A 258 -20.95 -5.78 -7.85
N THR A 259 -22.23 -6.13 -7.99
CA THR A 259 -23.31 -5.68 -7.08
C THR A 259 -23.04 -6.00 -5.60
N ALA A 260 -22.45 -7.16 -5.28
CA ALA A 260 -22.10 -7.56 -3.92
C ALA A 260 -20.58 -7.50 -3.64
N LYS A 261 -19.80 -6.83 -4.50
CA LYS A 261 -18.35 -6.73 -4.38
C LYS A 261 -17.91 -5.37 -3.86
N ALA A 262 -16.75 -5.33 -3.23
CA ALA A 262 -16.07 -4.10 -2.88
C ALA A 262 -15.45 -3.51 -4.15
N VAL A 263 -15.69 -2.23 -4.40
CA VAL A 263 -15.25 -1.54 -5.62
C VAL A 263 -14.67 -0.18 -5.26
N GLY A 264 -13.50 0.13 -5.79
CA GLY A 264 -12.87 1.43 -5.76
C GLY A 264 -12.59 1.96 -7.16
N LEU A 265 -12.04 3.16 -7.23
CA LEU A 265 -11.66 3.82 -8.47
C LEU A 265 -10.22 3.46 -8.86
N LEU A 266 -10.01 2.94 -10.08
CA LEU A 266 -8.69 2.91 -10.71
C LEU A 266 -8.47 4.26 -11.40
N ARG A 267 -7.39 4.96 -11.06
CA ARG A 267 -7.18 6.34 -11.53
C ARG A 267 -5.69 6.66 -11.72
N PRO A 268 -5.36 7.70 -12.52
CA PRO A 268 -3.98 8.22 -12.60
C PRO A 268 -3.55 8.91 -11.29
N CYS A 269 -2.28 9.30 -11.18
CA CYS A 269 -1.89 10.22 -10.10
C CYS A 269 -2.65 11.55 -10.25
N ALA A 270 -3.28 12.03 -9.18
CA ALA A 270 -3.91 13.34 -9.11
C ALA A 270 -2.85 14.46 -9.05
N SER A 271 -2.08 14.67 -10.12
CA SER A 271 -0.94 15.59 -10.14
C SER A 271 -1.31 17.06 -10.37
N ASP A 272 -2.47 17.33 -10.97
CA ASP A 272 -2.86 18.66 -11.43
C ASP A 272 -4.40 18.82 -11.45
N LYS A 273 -4.85 20.04 -11.74
CA LYS A 273 -6.28 20.39 -11.75
C LYS A 273 -7.08 19.59 -12.80
N HIS A 274 -6.50 19.27 -13.94
CA HIS A 274 -7.19 18.51 -14.98
C HIS A 274 -7.47 17.09 -14.50
N LYS A 275 -6.46 16.41 -13.97
CA LYS A 275 -6.62 15.05 -13.41
C LYS A 275 -7.54 14.99 -12.21
N ILE A 276 -7.59 16.04 -11.38
CA ILE A 276 -8.57 16.13 -10.28
C ILE A 276 -10.00 16.17 -10.84
N THR A 277 -10.24 16.94 -11.89
CA THR A 277 -11.56 17.01 -12.55
C THR A 277 -11.94 15.64 -13.11
N GLU A 278 -11.02 14.96 -13.79
CA GLU A 278 -11.21 13.59 -14.28
C GLU A 278 -11.57 12.62 -13.16
N ILE A 279 -10.85 12.64 -12.03
CA ILE A 279 -11.16 11.80 -10.86
C ILE A 279 -12.55 12.10 -10.32
N LYS A 280 -12.97 13.37 -10.26
CA LYS A 280 -14.33 13.73 -9.80
C LYS A 280 -15.41 13.22 -10.75
N GLU A 281 -15.20 13.32 -12.06
CA GLU A 281 -16.10 12.76 -13.07
C GLU A 281 -16.20 11.24 -12.93
N ASP A 282 -15.07 10.55 -12.74
CA ASP A 282 -15.05 9.10 -12.61
C ASP A 282 -15.61 8.61 -11.27
N LEU A 283 -15.46 9.38 -10.19
CA LEU A 283 -16.17 9.13 -8.95
C LEU A 283 -17.68 9.24 -9.12
N ALA A 284 -18.16 10.22 -9.90
CA ALA A 284 -19.59 10.33 -10.22
C ALA A 284 -20.07 9.12 -11.04
N LYS A 285 -19.25 8.62 -11.97
CA LYS A 285 -19.52 7.40 -12.72
C LYS A 285 -19.55 6.15 -11.81
N LEU A 286 -18.60 6.03 -10.91
CA LEU A 286 -18.52 4.93 -9.93
C LEU A 286 -19.77 4.90 -9.04
N LYS A 287 -20.20 6.06 -8.53
CA LYS A 287 -21.43 6.17 -7.72
C LYS A 287 -22.69 5.76 -8.49
N LYS A 288 -22.75 5.93 -9.81
CA LYS A 288 -23.88 5.44 -10.62
C LYS A 288 -23.93 3.92 -10.70
N ILE A 289 -22.77 3.26 -10.70
CA ILE A 289 -22.67 1.78 -10.68
C ILE A 289 -22.89 1.23 -9.27
N LYS A 290 -22.47 2.00 -8.26
CA LYS A 290 -22.46 1.60 -6.85
C LYS A 290 -22.77 2.82 -5.95
N PRO A 291 -24.06 3.11 -5.69
CA PRO A 291 -24.49 4.34 -5.01
C PRO A 291 -24.00 4.50 -3.56
N ASN A 292 -23.78 3.41 -2.83
CA ASN A 292 -23.49 3.41 -1.40
C ASN A 292 -22.04 3.01 -1.06
N ILE A 293 -21.05 3.37 -1.90
CA ILE A 293 -19.63 3.03 -1.60
C ILE A 293 -19.09 3.94 -0.51
N HIS A 294 -18.88 3.38 0.67
CA HIS A 294 -18.10 3.98 1.75
C HIS A 294 -17.25 2.90 2.47
N PRO A 295 -15.97 3.17 2.78
CA PRO A 295 -15.19 4.34 2.36
C PRO A 295 -14.93 4.33 0.85
N LEU A 296 -14.75 5.51 0.27
CA LEU A 296 -14.25 5.62 -1.10
C LEU A 296 -12.79 5.18 -1.13
N SER A 297 -12.50 4.19 -1.96
CA SER A 297 -11.15 3.65 -2.14
C SER A 297 -10.63 3.90 -3.55
N SER A 298 -9.30 4.00 -3.69
CA SER A 298 -8.67 4.08 -5.00
C SER A 298 -7.39 3.26 -5.10
N GLN A 299 -7.01 2.95 -6.33
CA GLN A 299 -5.70 2.43 -6.68
C GLN A 299 -5.17 3.20 -7.89
N GLN A 300 -3.86 3.40 -7.92
CA GLN A 300 -3.12 3.83 -9.10
C GLN A 300 -2.04 2.81 -9.38
N LEU A 301 -1.72 2.64 -10.65
CA LEU A 301 -0.66 1.73 -11.10
C LEU A 301 0.57 2.48 -11.63
N GLU A 302 0.45 3.79 -11.77
CA GLU A 302 1.50 4.72 -12.17
C GLU A 302 2.36 5.16 -10.98
N ILE A 303 3.37 6.00 -11.24
CA ILE A 303 4.23 6.55 -10.20
C ILE A 303 3.44 7.45 -9.25
N LEU A 304 3.56 7.14 -7.97
CA LEU A 304 3.03 7.93 -6.87
C LEU A 304 4.01 9.08 -6.55
N LYS A 305 3.53 10.32 -6.69
CA LYS A 305 4.24 11.56 -6.38
C LYS A 305 3.73 12.17 -5.08
N PHE A 306 4.64 12.43 -4.13
CA PHE A 306 4.34 13.03 -2.85
C PHE A 306 4.59 14.54 -2.84
N PRO A 307 3.85 15.28 -2.00
CA PRO A 307 2.60 14.86 -1.36
C PRO A 307 1.40 14.94 -2.33
N ILE A 308 1.61 15.44 -3.55
CA ILE A 308 0.53 15.95 -4.42
C ILE A 308 -0.53 14.90 -4.76
N CYS A 309 -0.17 13.66 -5.09
CA CYS A 309 -1.18 12.66 -5.45
C CYS A 309 -2.08 12.32 -4.26
N TYR A 310 -1.54 12.33 -3.02
CA TYR A 310 -2.29 11.98 -1.80
C TYR A 310 -3.11 13.14 -1.25
N LEU A 311 -2.59 14.37 -1.29
CA LEU A 311 -3.38 15.57 -0.96
C LEU A 311 -4.61 15.70 -1.86
N ASN A 312 -4.42 15.55 -3.17
CA ASN A 312 -5.51 15.68 -4.12
C ASN A 312 -6.51 14.52 -4.05
N LEU A 313 -6.06 13.35 -3.57
CA LEU A 313 -6.94 12.23 -3.28
C LEU A 313 -7.90 12.53 -2.12
N LEU A 314 -7.35 13.07 -1.02
CA LEU A 314 -8.12 13.54 0.12
C LEU A 314 -9.09 14.66 -0.28
N ASN A 315 -8.64 15.62 -1.11
CA ASN A 315 -9.49 16.70 -1.64
C ASN A 315 -10.65 16.20 -2.51
N SER A 316 -10.56 14.96 -3.01
CA SER A 316 -11.63 14.29 -3.78
C SER A 316 -12.53 13.42 -2.89
N GLY A 317 -12.33 13.42 -1.57
CA GLY A 317 -13.10 12.64 -0.60
C GLY A 317 -12.70 11.17 -0.51
N ILE A 318 -11.58 10.76 -1.12
CA ILE A 318 -11.07 9.39 -1.04
C ILE A 318 -10.16 9.28 0.19
N THR A 319 -10.48 8.36 1.08
CA THR A 319 -9.77 8.16 2.36
C THR A 319 -9.09 6.79 2.48
N THR A 320 -9.17 5.96 1.44
CA THR A 320 -8.50 4.65 1.40
C THR A 320 -7.74 4.48 0.09
N ASP A 321 -6.45 4.17 0.16
CA ASP A 321 -5.56 4.01 -1.00
C ASP A 321 -4.90 2.64 -1.00
N TYR A 322 -4.76 2.05 -2.20
CA TYR A 322 -4.09 0.78 -2.45
C TYR A 322 -2.95 0.95 -3.47
N SER A 323 -2.39 2.16 -3.58
CA SER A 323 -1.40 2.51 -4.59
C SER A 323 0.04 2.30 -4.15
N MET A 324 0.29 2.17 -2.84
CA MET A 324 1.65 2.11 -2.29
C MET A 324 2.30 0.75 -2.54
N GLY A 325 2.99 0.65 -3.66
CA GLY A 325 3.85 -0.46 -4.03
C GLY A 325 4.71 -0.09 -5.23
N TYR A 326 5.56 -1.01 -5.67
CA TYR A 326 6.32 -0.87 -6.90
C TYR A 326 5.68 -1.72 -8.00
N SER A 327 5.35 -1.11 -9.13
CA SER A 327 4.65 -1.80 -10.22
C SER A 327 5.56 -2.76 -10.99
N ASN A 328 6.88 -2.53 -10.96
CA ASN A 328 7.90 -3.23 -11.74
C ASN A 328 8.96 -3.98 -10.90
N VAL A 329 8.89 -3.91 -9.57
CA VAL A 329 9.80 -4.62 -8.66
C VAL A 329 8.97 -5.21 -7.53
N PRO A 330 9.12 -6.49 -7.17
CA PRO A 330 8.41 -7.06 -6.04
C PRO A 330 9.03 -6.56 -4.74
N GLY A 331 8.21 -6.25 -3.72
CA GLY A 331 8.71 -5.73 -2.45
C GLY A 331 7.76 -4.82 -1.70
N PHE A 332 8.02 -4.64 -0.41
CA PHE A 332 7.27 -3.79 0.50
C PHE A 332 7.77 -2.36 0.38
N ARG A 333 7.23 -1.57 -0.56
CA ARG A 333 7.64 -0.16 -0.77
C ARG A 333 7.58 0.66 0.52
N ALA A 334 6.58 0.43 1.37
CA ALA A 334 6.43 1.11 2.67
C ALA A 334 7.17 0.42 3.83
N GLY A 335 7.95 -0.63 3.58
CA GLY A 335 8.61 -1.44 4.61
C GLY A 335 7.67 -2.25 5.50
N THR A 336 6.37 -2.28 5.19
CA THR A 336 5.33 -2.93 5.98
C THR A 336 4.25 -3.55 5.10
N CYS A 337 3.58 -4.56 5.65
CA CYS A 337 2.36 -5.15 5.11
C CYS A 337 1.09 -4.74 5.90
N THR A 338 1.27 -3.98 6.98
CA THR A 338 0.17 -3.50 7.84
C THR A 338 -0.36 -2.17 7.29
N PRO A 339 -1.68 -1.99 7.10
CA PRO A 339 -2.25 -0.71 6.72
C PRO A 339 -1.89 0.40 7.70
N PHE A 340 -1.65 1.61 7.19
CA PHE A 340 -1.24 2.76 8.01
C PHE A 340 -1.87 4.06 7.51
N ASN A 341 -2.03 5.04 8.39
CA ASN A 341 -2.43 6.38 7.99
C ASN A 341 -1.23 7.14 7.42
N TRP A 342 -1.38 7.75 6.25
CA TRP A 342 -0.31 8.52 5.64
C TRP A 342 0.07 9.72 6.52
N TYR A 343 1.36 9.83 6.84
CA TYR A 343 1.97 10.96 7.51
C TYR A 343 2.47 11.97 6.47
N ASP A 344 1.90 13.17 6.44
CA ASP A 344 2.34 14.23 5.54
C ASP A 344 3.55 14.97 6.14
N LEU A 345 4.74 14.72 5.59
CA LEU A 345 6.00 15.35 6.00
C LEU A 345 6.07 16.86 5.73
N GLN A 346 5.21 17.43 4.89
CA GLN A 346 5.16 18.89 4.72
C GLN A 346 4.37 19.57 5.83
N LEU A 347 3.35 18.88 6.35
CA LEU A 347 2.44 19.40 7.38
C LEU A 347 2.73 18.82 8.77
N GLU A 348 3.71 17.92 8.88
CA GLU A 348 4.11 17.19 10.09
C GLU A 348 2.92 16.58 10.84
N LYS A 349 1.99 15.99 10.10
CA LYS A 349 0.73 15.46 10.65
C LYS A 349 0.30 14.14 10.02
N VAL A 350 -0.37 13.34 10.82
CA VAL A 350 -1.11 12.16 10.35
C VAL A 350 -2.35 12.63 9.61
N THR A 351 -2.64 12.03 8.45
CA THR A 351 -3.82 12.31 7.65
C THR A 351 -4.85 11.18 7.77
N PRO A 352 -6.13 11.40 7.44
CA PRO A 352 -7.13 10.33 7.45
C PRO A 352 -6.97 9.34 6.29
N LEU A 353 -6.01 9.54 5.37
CA LEU A 353 -5.78 8.63 4.24
C LEU A 353 -5.15 7.33 4.74
N THR A 354 -5.91 6.24 4.69
CA THR A 354 -5.39 4.90 5.01
C THR A 354 -4.74 4.28 3.78
N VAL A 355 -3.47 3.93 3.89
CA VAL A 355 -2.67 3.29 2.85
C VAL A 355 -2.61 1.79 3.11
N ASN A 356 -2.97 1.00 2.09
CA ASN A 356 -2.92 -0.46 2.08
C ASN A 356 -1.83 -0.89 1.09
N PRO A 357 -0.60 -1.14 1.55
CA PRO A 357 0.54 -1.32 0.65
C PRO A 357 0.54 -2.71 0.01
N TYR A 358 0.62 -2.77 -1.33
CA TYR A 358 0.84 -4.02 -2.05
C TYR A 358 2.32 -4.31 -2.22
N CYS A 359 2.67 -5.59 -2.29
CA CYS A 359 4.06 -6.03 -2.46
C CYS A 359 4.34 -6.76 -3.77
N LEU A 360 3.29 -7.08 -4.53
CA LEU A 360 3.42 -7.88 -5.75
C LEU A 360 2.41 -7.45 -6.82
N THR A 361 2.85 -7.45 -8.08
CA THR A 361 1.98 -7.23 -9.25
C THR A 361 2.11 -8.36 -10.25
N ASP A 362 1.05 -8.57 -11.04
CA ASP A 362 1.09 -9.48 -12.17
C ASP A 362 2.12 -9.08 -13.25
N HIS A 363 2.43 -7.79 -13.37
CA HIS A 363 3.42 -7.26 -14.29
C HIS A 363 4.82 -7.84 -14.02
N VAL A 364 5.26 -7.88 -12.76
CA VAL A 364 6.55 -8.47 -12.38
C VAL A 364 6.58 -9.96 -12.71
N LEU A 365 5.50 -10.67 -12.37
CA LEU A 365 5.39 -12.12 -12.57
C LEU A 365 5.33 -12.52 -14.06
N LYS A 366 4.86 -11.62 -14.93
CA LYS A 366 4.75 -11.85 -16.36
C LYS A 366 6.09 -12.20 -17.01
N TYR A 367 7.21 -11.65 -16.51
CA TYR A 367 8.54 -11.87 -17.11
C TYR A 367 9.30 -13.05 -16.51
N LEU A 368 8.76 -13.69 -15.47
CA LEU A 368 9.37 -14.86 -14.83
C LEU A 368 8.85 -16.16 -15.47
N PRO A 369 9.68 -17.24 -15.50
CA PRO A 369 9.19 -18.60 -15.70
C PRO A 369 8.10 -18.94 -14.67
N THR A 370 7.15 -19.81 -15.03
CA THR A 370 5.99 -20.14 -14.18
C THR A 370 6.38 -20.57 -12.77
N ASP A 371 7.37 -21.47 -12.64
CA ASP A 371 7.78 -22.00 -11.34
C ASP A 371 8.51 -20.94 -10.51
N ALA A 372 9.31 -20.09 -11.15
CA ALA A 372 9.93 -18.94 -10.51
C ALA A 372 8.88 -17.93 -10.01
N ALA A 373 7.84 -17.66 -10.81
CA ALA A 373 6.74 -16.79 -10.42
C ALA A 373 5.97 -17.34 -9.19
N ILE A 374 5.67 -18.65 -9.17
CA ILE A 374 5.03 -19.31 -8.02
C ILE A 374 5.94 -19.23 -6.80
N LYS A 375 7.24 -19.53 -6.94
CA LYS A 375 8.21 -19.42 -5.85
C LYS A 375 8.27 -18.00 -5.29
N THR A 376 8.31 -16.98 -6.15
CA THR A 376 8.27 -15.57 -5.73
C THR A 376 7.00 -15.26 -4.96
N VAL A 377 5.82 -15.65 -5.45
CA VAL A 377 4.55 -15.48 -4.74
C VAL A 377 4.62 -16.10 -3.34
N ASN A 378 5.04 -17.36 -3.25
CA ASN A 378 5.09 -18.09 -1.98
C ASN A 378 6.02 -17.41 -0.97
N GLN A 379 7.19 -16.93 -1.42
CA GLN A 379 8.12 -16.19 -0.58
C GLN A 379 7.48 -14.94 0.07
N TYR A 380 6.72 -14.15 -0.69
CA TYR A 380 6.05 -12.97 -0.13
C TYR A 380 4.86 -13.33 0.75
N VAL A 381 4.10 -14.39 0.42
CA VAL A 381 3.04 -14.91 1.29
C VAL A 381 3.63 -15.35 2.63
N ASP A 382 4.73 -16.10 2.62
CA ASP A 382 5.38 -16.59 3.83
C ASP A 382 5.94 -15.45 4.68
N ALA A 383 6.57 -14.45 4.05
CA ALA A 383 7.05 -13.26 4.76
C ALA A 383 5.91 -12.54 5.51
N VAL A 384 4.71 -12.46 4.93
CA VAL A 384 3.54 -11.85 5.60
C VAL A 384 2.92 -12.79 6.65
N LYS A 385 2.93 -14.11 6.42
CA LYS A 385 2.46 -15.10 7.42
C LYS A 385 3.30 -15.04 8.69
N VAL A 386 4.62 -14.89 8.58
CA VAL A 386 5.53 -14.76 9.74
C VAL A 386 5.09 -13.63 10.68
N VAL A 387 4.59 -12.52 10.13
CA VAL A 387 4.15 -11.35 10.91
C VAL A 387 2.64 -11.30 11.18
N ASN A 388 1.89 -12.32 10.73
CA ASN A 388 0.43 -12.35 10.76
C ASN A 388 -0.20 -11.04 10.24
N GLY A 389 0.33 -10.55 9.12
CA GLY A 389 -0.10 -9.30 8.47
C GLY A 389 -1.13 -9.52 7.37
N THR A 390 -1.29 -8.51 6.51
CA THR A 390 -2.17 -8.59 5.33
C THR A 390 -1.35 -8.64 4.05
N PHE A 391 -1.54 -9.70 3.27
CA PHE A 391 -0.89 -9.87 1.97
C PHE A 391 -1.76 -9.23 0.89
N TYR A 392 -1.28 -8.11 0.36
CA TYR A 392 -1.88 -7.40 -0.76
C TYR A 392 -1.08 -7.66 -2.05
N SER A 393 -1.77 -8.11 -3.10
CA SER A 393 -1.23 -8.27 -4.46
C SER A 393 -2.14 -7.57 -5.47
N SER A 394 -1.59 -7.03 -6.55
CA SER A 394 -2.32 -6.24 -7.54
C SER A 394 -2.30 -6.91 -8.91
N TRP A 395 -3.49 -7.15 -9.47
CA TRP A 395 -3.67 -7.94 -10.70
C TRP A 395 -4.49 -7.17 -11.72
N GLN A 396 -4.18 -7.33 -13.01
CA GLN A 396 -5.09 -6.94 -14.07
C GLN A 396 -6.14 -8.03 -14.27
N LEU A 397 -7.41 -7.66 -14.40
CA LEU A 397 -8.50 -8.61 -14.65
C LEU A 397 -8.21 -9.49 -15.89
N LYS A 398 -7.70 -8.90 -16.97
CA LYS A 398 -7.35 -9.64 -18.20
C LYS A 398 -6.31 -10.73 -17.97
N SER A 399 -5.40 -10.56 -17.01
CA SER A 399 -4.40 -11.56 -16.63
C SER A 399 -5.00 -12.81 -15.99
N LEU A 400 -6.27 -12.74 -15.59
CA LEU A 400 -7.03 -13.85 -14.99
C LEU A 400 -7.95 -14.56 -16.01
N SER A 401 -7.93 -14.13 -17.28
CA SER A 401 -8.75 -14.72 -18.34
C SER A 401 -8.26 -16.09 -18.80
N GLU A 402 -9.12 -16.86 -19.45
CA GLU A 402 -8.77 -18.16 -20.05
C GLU A 402 -7.96 -18.04 -21.34
N ASN A 403 -7.74 -16.82 -21.84
CA ASN A 403 -7.01 -16.60 -23.07
C ASN A 403 -5.59 -17.21 -22.96
N PRO A 404 -5.11 -17.94 -23.98
CA PRO A 404 -3.80 -18.59 -23.95
C PRO A 404 -2.64 -17.67 -23.56
N LYS A 405 -2.70 -16.38 -23.94
CA LYS A 405 -1.71 -15.35 -23.58
C LYS A 405 -1.56 -15.16 -22.06
N TYR A 406 -2.63 -15.40 -21.30
CA TYR A 406 -2.70 -15.17 -19.86
C TYR A 406 -2.76 -16.47 -19.04
N LYS A 407 -2.74 -17.65 -19.69
CA LYS A 407 -2.77 -18.97 -19.03
C LYS A 407 -1.75 -19.10 -17.90
N LYS A 408 -0.52 -18.60 -18.10
CA LYS A 408 0.53 -18.58 -17.08
C LYS A 408 0.12 -17.76 -15.85
N LEU A 409 -0.28 -16.49 -16.05
CA LEU A 409 -0.61 -15.59 -14.95
C LEU A 409 -1.86 -16.07 -14.19
N ARG A 410 -2.87 -16.60 -14.90
CA ARG A 410 -4.03 -17.24 -14.29
C ARG A 410 -3.63 -18.45 -13.43
N LYS A 411 -2.71 -19.31 -13.90
CA LYS A 411 -2.17 -20.42 -13.10
C LYS A 411 -1.50 -19.89 -11.83
N VAL A 412 -0.59 -18.93 -11.94
CA VAL A 412 0.12 -18.33 -10.79
C VAL A 412 -0.88 -17.71 -9.79
N PHE A 413 -1.91 -17.03 -10.27
CA PHE A 413 -2.97 -16.47 -9.42
C PHE A 413 -3.72 -17.57 -8.64
N ASN A 414 -4.10 -18.66 -9.31
CA ASN A 414 -4.80 -19.77 -8.65
C ASN A 414 -3.91 -20.45 -7.59
N GLU A 415 -2.63 -20.66 -7.89
CA GLU A 415 -1.66 -21.19 -6.92
C GLU A 415 -1.51 -20.25 -5.72
N MET A 416 -1.44 -18.93 -5.96
CA MET A 416 -1.43 -17.93 -4.88
C MET A 416 -2.65 -18.06 -3.97
N LEU A 417 -3.86 -18.18 -4.54
CA LEU A 417 -5.09 -18.31 -3.75
C LEU A 417 -5.10 -19.59 -2.90
N ASN A 418 -4.53 -20.67 -3.41
CA ASN A 418 -4.43 -21.94 -2.70
C ASN A 418 -3.37 -21.87 -1.59
N TYR A 419 -2.17 -21.37 -1.91
CA TYR A 419 -1.04 -21.29 -1.00
C TYR A 419 -1.25 -20.31 0.16
N ALA A 420 -1.86 -19.14 -0.12
CA ALA A 420 -2.17 -18.16 0.90
C ALA A 420 -3.13 -18.73 1.97
N GLY A 421 -3.99 -19.68 1.60
CA GLY A 421 -5.03 -20.20 2.48
C GLY A 421 -6.08 -19.12 2.71
N ASN A 422 -7.08 -19.08 1.82
CA ASN A 422 -8.25 -18.20 1.95
C ASN A 422 -9.38 -18.85 2.73
#